data_AF-A0A379SLB1-F1
#
_entry.id   AF-A0A379SLB1-F1
#
_cell.length_a   1.000
_cell.length_b   1.000
_cell.length_c   1.000
_cell.angle_alpha   90.00
_cell.angle_beta   90.00
_cell.angle_gamma   90.00
#
_symmetry.space_group_name_H-M   'P 1'
#
loop_
_entity.id
_entity.type
_entity.pdbx_description
1 polymer ?
#
loop_
_entity_poly.entity_id
_entity_poly.type
_entity_poly.pdbx_seq_one_letter_code
_entity_poly.pdbx_strand_id
1 'polypeptide(L)'
;MAVNFVVREENLWAVARYMPGSLGELDSLGLSGSEIRFHGKTLISLVAKAQALPEEALPEPLLNLLDMPGYRKAFKAIKSAGGRGERGASRKWRATGIASAD
;
A
#
# COMPACT_ATOMS: atom_id res chain seq x y z
N MET A 1 15.64 -5.38 8.88
CA MET A 1 15.71 -5.81 7.47
C MET A 1 14.60 -5.11 6.70
N ALA A 2 14.85 -4.61 5.49
CA ALA A 2 13.78 -4.08 4.65
C ALA A 2 13.04 -5.23 3.96
N VAL A 3 11.72 -5.13 3.86
CA VAL A 3 10.83 -6.22 3.40
C VAL A 3 11.13 -6.63 1.95
N ASN A 4 11.50 -5.65 1.11
CA ASN A 4 11.84 -5.87 -0.30
C ASN A 4 13.11 -6.70 -0.55
N PHE A 5 13.93 -6.96 0.48
CA PHE A 5 15.06 -7.87 0.36
C PHE A 5 14.67 -9.36 0.54
N VAL A 6 13.45 -9.63 0.99
CA VAL A 6 12.91 -10.98 1.17
C VAL A 6 12.12 -11.39 -0.06
N VAL A 7 11.10 -10.59 -0.40
CA VAL A 7 10.32 -10.68 -1.64
C VAL A 7 9.99 -9.25 -2.04
N ARG A 8 10.15 -8.92 -3.32
CA ARG A 8 9.80 -7.58 -3.80
C ARG A 8 8.30 -7.34 -3.75
N GLU A 9 7.89 -6.10 -3.52
CA GLU A 9 6.49 -5.72 -3.41
C GLU A 9 5.68 -6.09 -4.65
N GLU A 10 6.21 -5.83 -5.85
CA GLU A 10 5.56 -6.14 -7.12
C GLU A 10 5.30 -7.65 -7.28
N ASN A 11 6.24 -8.48 -6.80
CA ASN A 11 6.15 -9.93 -6.86
C ASN A 11 5.10 -10.45 -5.86
N LEU A 12 5.08 -9.89 -4.66
CA LEU A 12 4.11 -10.25 -3.64
C LEU A 12 2.68 -9.92 -4.08
N TRP A 13 2.49 -8.76 -4.72
CA TRP A 13 1.21 -8.37 -5.30
C TRP A 13 0.80 -9.30 -6.45
N ALA A 14 1.74 -9.68 -7.33
CA ALA A 14 1.47 -10.62 -8.42
C ALA A 14 1.03 -12.00 -7.88
N VAL A 15 1.71 -12.52 -6.86
CA VAL A 15 1.33 -13.79 -6.22
C VAL A 15 -0.07 -13.70 -5.60
N ALA A 16 -0.38 -12.61 -4.89
CA ALA A 16 -1.71 -12.42 -4.29
C ALA A 16 -2.83 -12.28 -5.34
N ARG A 17 -2.53 -11.68 -6.50
CA ARG A 17 -3.51 -11.47 -7.57
C ARG A 17 -3.74 -12.71 -8.43
N TYR A 18 -2.67 -13.43 -8.77
CA TYR A 18 -2.71 -14.55 -9.73
C TYR A 18 -2.74 -15.92 -9.07
N MET A 19 -2.51 -16.00 -7.75
CA MET A 19 -2.67 -17.21 -6.94
C MET A 19 -1.96 -18.46 -7.51
N PRO A 20 -0.63 -18.39 -7.74
CA PRO A 20 0.13 -19.47 -8.36
C PRO A 20 0.15 -20.75 -7.51
N GLY A 21 0.02 -21.91 -8.17
CA GLY A 21 0.02 -23.23 -7.55
C GLY A 21 1.35 -23.98 -7.63
N SER A 22 2.31 -23.50 -8.43
CA SER A 22 3.58 -24.21 -8.67
C SER A 22 4.79 -23.28 -8.72
N LEU A 23 6.00 -23.84 -8.54
CA LEU A 23 7.24 -23.06 -8.63
C LEU A 23 7.49 -22.53 -10.05
N GLY A 24 7.03 -23.24 -11.08
CA GLY A 24 7.13 -22.79 -12.48
C GLY A 24 6.20 -21.61 -12.78
N GLU A 25 5.03 -21.55 -12.13
CA GLU A 25 4.17 -20.38 -12.21
C GLU A 25 4.78 -19.17 -11.51
N LEU A 26 5.49 -19.34 -10.39
CA LEU A 26 6.22 -18.25 -9.75
C LEU A 26 7.31 -17.67 -10.68
N ASP A 27 8.04 -18.52 -11.39
CA ASP A 27 9.02 -18.11 -12.40
C ASP A 27 8.35 -17.35 -13.55
N SER A 28 7.20 -17.84 -14.02
CA SER A 28 6.40 -17.20 -15.07
C SER A 28 5.85 -15.83 -14.65
N LEU A 29 5.63 -15.61 -13.34
CA LEU A 29 5.24 -14.32 -12.75
C LEU A 29 6.42 -13.34 -12.59
N GLY A 30 7.65 -13.77 -12.87
CA GLY A 30 8.83 -12.92 -12.84
C GLY A 30 9.58 -12.87 -11.50
N LEU A 31 9.30 -13.80 -10.58
CA LEU A 31 10.05 -13.91 -9.33
C LEU A 31 11.51 -14.30 -9.63
N SER A 32 12.45 -13.72 -8.88
CA SER A 32 13.85 -14.08 -9.04
C SER A 32 14.13 -15.50 -8.55
N GLY A 33 15.15 -16.14 -9.12
CA GLY A 33 15.59 -17.46 -8.66
C GLY A 33 15.94 -17.52 -7.17
N SER A 34 16.41 -16.43 -6.56
CA SER A 34 16.60 -16.35 -5.10
C SER A 34 15.28 -16.39 -4.34
N GLU A 35 14.29 -15.59 -4.74
CA GLU A 35 12.96 -15.58 -4.10
C GLU A 35 12.29 -16.95 -4.21
N ILE A 36 12.38 -17.60 -5.37
CA ILE A 36 11.80 -18.95 -5.58
C ILE A 36 12.53 -19.99 -4.73
N ARG A 37 13.86 -19.97 -4.70
CA ARG A 37 14.65 -20.94 -3.93
C ARG A 37 14.45 -20.83 -2.43
N PHE A 38 14.39 -19.61 -1.88
CA PHE A 38 14.27 -19.40 -0.44
C PHE A 38 12.81 -19.35 0.05
N HIS A 39 11.87 -18.87 -0.78
CA HIS A 39 10.51 -18.55 -0.34
C HIS A 39 9.41 -19.15 -1.21
N GLY A 40 9.70 -19.75 -2.37
CA GLY A 40 8.68 -20.24 -3.30
C GLY A 40 7.70 -21.26 -2.69
N LYS A 41 8.20 -22.22 -1.90
CA LYS A 41 7.35 -23.18 -1.18
C LYS A 41 6.43 -22.50 -0.16
N THR A 42 6.94 -21.49 0.54
CA THR A 42 6.16 -20.72 1.52
C THR A 42 5.06 -19.92 0.83
N LEU A 43 5.38 -19.25 -0.28
CA LEU A 43 4.41 -18.49 -1.07
C LEU A 43 3.26 -19.37 -1.54
N ILE A 44 3.57 -20.53 -2.15
CA ILE A 44 2.55 -21.49 -2.59
C ILE A 44 1.72 -22.01 -1.41
N SER A 45 2.35 -22.30 -0.26
CA SER A 45 1.62 -22.72 0.94
C SER A 45 0.65 -21.65 1.44
N LEU A 46 1.04 -20.38 1.40
CA LEU A 46 0.17 -19.26 1.78
C LEU A 46 -0.99 -19.09 0.81
N VAL A 47 -0.72 -19.22 -0.50
CA VAL A 47 -1.77 -19.22 -1.54
C VAL A 47 -2.77 -20.35 -1.28
N ALA A 48 -2.30 -21.58 -1.05
CA ALA A 48 -3.17 -22.71 -0.77
C ALA A 48 -4.00 -22.51 0.52
N LYS A 49 -3.40 -21.95 1.58
CA LYS A 49 -4.13 -21.59 2.80
C LYS A 49 -5.19 -20.54 2.54
N ALA A 50 -4.88 -19.51 1.76
CA ALA A 50 -5.83 -18.45 1.42
C ALA A 50 -7.02 -18.99 0.60
N GLN A 51 -6.79 -19.91 -0.34
CA GLN A 51 -7.86 -20.56 -1.12
C GLN A 51 -8.74 -21.49 -0.27
N ALA A 52 -8.21 -22.02 0.82
CA ALA A 52 -8.96 -22.90 1.74
C ALA A 52 -9.73 -22.15 2.83
N LEU A 53 -9.58 -20.81 2.92
CA LEU A 53 -10.32 -20.03 3.90
C LEU A 53 -11.81 -19.98 3.52
N PRO A 54 -12.72 -20.15 4.50
CA PRO A 54 -14.14 -19.92 4.26
C PRO A 54 -14.40 -18.44 3.99
N GLU A 55 -15.42 -18.14 3.18
CA GLU A 55 -15.75 -16.78 2.75
C GLU A 55 -15.99 -15.85 3.94
N GLU A 56 -16.53 -16.38 5.04
CA GLU A 56 -16.81 -15.63 6.28
C GLU A 56 -15.54 -15.19 7.02
N ALA A 57 -14.39 -15.82 6.74
CA ALA A 57 -13.10 -15.45 7.30
C ALA A 57 -12.29 -14.51 6.38
N LEU A 58 -12.79 -14.22 5.18
CA LEU A 58 -12.14 -13.29 4.27
C LEU A 58 -12.31 -11.84 4.76
N PRO A 59 -11.29 -10.99 4.60
CA PRO A 59 -11.39 -9.59 4.95
C PRO A 59 -12.38 -8.87 4.01
N GLU A 60 -13.05 -7.84 4.54
CA GLU A 60 -13.88 -6.98 3.71
C GLU A 60 -13.07 -6.32 2.58
N PRO A 61 -13.61 -6.24 1.36
CA PRO A 61 -12.94 -5.57 0.26
C PRO A 61 -12.61 -4.12 0.59
N LEU A 62 -11.39 -3.69 0.24
CA LEU A 62 -10.99 -2.30 0.42
C LEU A 62 -11.81 -1.38 -0.49
N LEU A 63 -12.51 -0.42 0.11
CA LEU A 63 -13.22 0.63 -0.62
C LEU A 63 -12.21 1.71 -1.03
N ASN A 64 -12.07 1.91 -2.34
CA ASN A 64 -11.24 2.98 -2.86
C ASN A 64 -11.90 4.34 -2.57
N LEU A 65 -11.23 5.16 -1.76
CA LEU A 65 -11.67 6.49 -1.37
C LEU A 65 -11.95 7.41 -2.57
N LEU A 66 -11.20 7.25 -3.67
CA LEU A 66 -11.38 8.03 -4.88
C LEU A 66 -12.73 7.76 -5.58
N ASP A 67 -13.27 6.57 -5.39
CA ASP A 67 -14.52 6.10 -6.01
C ASP A 67 -15.73 6.44 -5.13
N MET A 68 -15.52 6.95 -3.91
CA MET A 68 -16.61 7.35 -3.03
C MET A 68 -17.36 8.56 -3.58
N PRO A 69 -18.71 8.49 -3.66
CA PRO A 69 -19.53 9.61 -4.10
C PRO A 69 -19.23 10.88 -3.29
N GLY A 70 -18.95 11.98 -3.99
CA GLY A 70 -18.67 13.27 -3.35
C GLY A 70 -17.26 13.43 -2.78
N TYR A 71 -16.37 12.42 -2.85
CA TYR A 71 -15.00 12.52 -2.36
C TYR A 71 -14.26 13.75 -2.89
N ARG A 72 -14.26 13.96 -4.21
CA ARG A 72 -13.58 15.12 -4.83
C ARG A 72 -14.15 16.47 -4.35
N LYS A 73 -15.46 16.52 -4.06
CA LYS A 73 -16.12 17.73 -3.54
C LYS A 73 -15.71 18.00 -2.08
N ALA A 74 -15.73 16.96 -1.24
CA ALA A 74 -15.27 17.04 0.14
C ALA A 74 -13.79 17.39 0.23
N PHE A 75 -12.94 16.76 -0.59
CA PHE A 75 -11.51 17.04 -0.65
C PHE A 75 -11.22 18.51 -1.02
N LYS A 76 -11.91 19.04 -2.04
CA LYS A 76 -11.80 20.47 -2.39
C LYS A 76 -12.24 21.38 -1.25
N ALA A 77 -13.34 21.06 -0.57
CA ALA A 77 -13.82 21.84 0.57
C ALA A 77 -12.80 21.90 1.71
N ILE A 78 -12.19 20.75 2.06
CA ILE A 78 -11.14 20.66 3.10
C ILE A 78 -9.90 21.48 2.68
N LYS A 79 -9.43 21.31 1.44
CA LYS A 79 -8.28 22.08 0.93
C LYS A 79 -8.53 23.59 0.95
N SER A 80 -9.75 24.02 0.59
CA SER A 80 -10.15 25.43 0.62
C SER A 80 -10.34 26.00 2.04
N ALA A 81 -10.61 25.16 3.03
CA ALA A 81 -10.66 25.55 4.44
C ALA A 81 -9.24 25.69 5.02
N GLY A 82 -8.34 24.71 4.79
CA GLY A 82 -6.94 24.76 5.24
C GLY A 82 -6.15 25.93 4.64
N GLY A 83 -6.29 26.17 3.33
CA GLY A 83 -5.63 27.30 2.66
C GLY A 83 -6.15 28.69 3.06
N ARG A 84 -7.33 28.78 3.70
CA ARG A 84 -7.84 30.04 4.27
C ARG A 84 -7.24 30.35 5.64
N GLY A 85 -6.88 29.35 6.44
CA GLY A 85 -6.25 29.52 7.75
C GLY A 85 -4.74 29.81 7.68
N GLU A 86 -4.03 29.25 6.70
CA GLU A 86 -2.55 29.32 6.66
C GLU A 86 -1.97 30.63 6.11
N ARG A 87 -2.73 31.39 5.29
CA ARG A 87 -2.28 32.69 4.76
C ARG A 87 -2.19 33.79 5.83
N GLY A 88 -2.73 33.56 7.03
CA GLY A 88 -2.54 34.37 8.23
C GLY A 88 -1.45 33.81 9.16
N ALA A 89 -1.39 32.48 9.30
CA ALA A 89 -0.44 31.82 10.20
C ALA A 89 1.03 32.08 9.80
N SER A 90 1.39 31.96 8.52
CA SER A 90 2.77 32.15 8.07
C SER A 90 3.32 33.58 8.28
N ARG A 91 2.45 34.59 8.36
CA ARG A 91 2.83 35.99 8.70
C ARG A 91 3.00 36.19 10.21
N LYS A 92 2.15 35.56 11.02
CA LYS A 92 2.25 35.54 12.48
C LYS A 92 3.59 34.97 12.94
N TRP A 93 4.01 33.82 12.39
CA TRP A 93 5.26 33.16 12.81
C TRP A 93 6.53 33.92 12.43
N ARG A 94 6.51 34.68 11.31
CA ARG A 94 7.62 35.56 10.92
C ARG A 94 7.71 36.84 11.76
N ALA A 95 6.58 37.38 12.22
CA ALA A 95 6.57 38.59 13.05
C ALA A 95 7.05 38.33 14.50
N THR A 96 6.95 37.10 15.00
CA THR A 96 7.38 36.72 16.35
C THR A 96 8.86 36.32 16.48
N GLY A 97 9.66 36.41 15.41
CA GLY A 97 11.12 36.28 15.51
C GLY A 97 11.68 34.89 15.91
N ILE A 98 10.87 33.83 15.94
CA ILE A 98 11.29 32.47 16.37
C ILE A 98 11.85 31.63 15.20
N ALA A 99 12.28 32.28 14.11
CA ALA A 99 12.98 31.62 13.01
C ALA A 99 14.42 32.13 12.93
N SER A 100 15.21 31.84 13.96
CA SER A 100 16.67 31.83 13.90
C SER A 100 17.20 30.85 14.93
N ALA A 101 17.56 29.66 14.46
CA ALA A 101 18.57 28.82 15.06
C ALA A 101 19.14 27.96 13.93
N ASP A 102 20.44 28.13 13.71
CA ASP A 102 21.31 27.32 12.85
C ASP A 102 21.23 25.81 13.17
#